data_AF-A0A2X4TI19-F1
#
_entry.id   AF-A0A2X4TI19-F1
#
_cell.length_a   1.000
_cell.length_b   1.000
_cell.length_c   1.000
_cell.angle_alpha   90.00
_cell.angle_beta   90.00
_cell.angle_gamma   90.00
#
_symmetry.space_group_name_H-M   'P 1'
#
loop_
_entity.id
_entity.type
_entity.pdbx_description
1 polymer ?
#
loop_
_entity_poly.entity_id
_entity_poly.type
_entity_poly.pdbx_seq_one_letter_code
_entity_poly.pdbx_strand_id
1 'polypeptide(L)'
;MRGLAATEWCPAIHEYFRGGGYSIPFPDRRRRAVHYDPREYDQRSGPVLQIAEGWSVELPKAMHDQLDARTNSTWPTTWFAPRLTGKGRLPMSIP
;
A
#
# COMPACT_ATOMS: atom_id res chain seq x y z
N MET A 1 18.19 -6.30 -16.62
CA MET A 1 18.05 -5.78 -15.23
C MET A 1 17.69 -4.30 -15.26
N ARG A 2 16.39 -3.93 -15.27
CA ARG A 2 15.94 -2.52 -15.32
C ARG A 2 15.38 -1.98 -13.99
N GLY A 3 15.25 -2.82 -12.96
CA GLY A 3 14.57 -2.48 -11.71
C GLY A 3 15.37 -1.62 -10.73
N LEU A 4 16.69 -1.81 -10.65
CA LEU A 4 17.56 -1.15 -9.65
C LEU A 4 17.88 0.31 -9.98
N ALA A 5 17.82 0.71 -11.25
CA ALA A 5 18.21 2.06 -11.68
C ALA A 5 17.16 3.14 -11.33
N ALA A 6 15.94 2.75 -10.96
CA ALA A 6 14.85 3.65 -10.60
C ALA A 6 14.54 3.64 -9.09
N THR A 7 15.43 3.04 -8.30
CA THR A 7 15.29 2.80 -6.86
C THR A 7 16.02 3.89 -6.09
N GLU A 8 15.30 4.73 -5.36
CA GLU A 8 15.88 5.62 -4.37
C GLU A 8 16.05 4.87 -3.03
N TRP A 9 17.15 5.11 -2.32
CA TRP A 9 17.45 4.47 -1.04
C TRP A 9 17.41 5.53 0.05
N CYS A 10 16.31 5.61 0.78
CA CYS A 10 16.12 6.60 1.85
C CYS A 10 16.60 6.02 3.19
N PRO A 11 17.42 6.74 3.97
CA PRO A 11 17.84 6.26 5.28
C PRO A 11 16.65 6.11 6.23
N ALA A 12 16.64 5.03 7.00
CA ALA A 12 15.58 4.74 7.95
C ALA A 12 15.54 5.80 9.07
N ILE A 13 14.33 6.13 9.52
CA ILE A 13 14.11 7.09 10.60
C ILE A 13 14.63 6.49 11.91
N HIS A 14 15.65 7.12 12.49
CA HIS A 14 16.39 6.59 13.63
C HIS A 14 15.52 6.39 14.89
N GLU A 15 14.50 7.23 15.07
CA GLU A 15 13.56 7.12 16.20
C GLU A 15 12.81 5.79 16.22
N TYR A 16 12.49 5.24 15.04
CA TYR A 16 11.80 3.96 14.88
C TYR A 16 12.78 2.80 14.65
N PHE A 17 13.88 3.04 13.94
CA PHE A 17 14.86 2.02 13.56
C PHE A 17 16.24 2.41 14.11
N ARG A 18 16.47 2.17 15.40
CA ARG A 18 17.74 2.50 16.08
C ARG A 18 18.96 1.77 15.49
N GLY A 19 18.73 0.62 14.85
CA GLY A 19 19.75 -0.12 14.10
C GLY A 19 20.05 0.42 12.69
N GLY A 20 19.37 1.49 12.28
CA GLY A 20 19.44 2.03 10.92
C GLY A 20 18.70 1.16 9.89
N GLY A 21 18.99 1.40 8.62
CA GLY A 21 18.38 0.71 7.48
C GLY A 21 18.13 1.65 6.31
N TYR A 22 17.64 1.11 5.19
CA TYR A 22 17.18 1.89 4.05
C TYR A 22 15.77 1.47 3.65
N SER A 23 14.88 2.44 3.50
CA SER A 23 13.59 2.27 2.85
C SER A 23 13.70 2.64 1.38
N ILE A 24 12.83 2.07 0.57
CA ILE A 24 12.80 2.33 -0.87
C ILE A 24 11.42 2.90 -1.20
N PRO A 25 11.29 4.21 -1.46
CA PRO A 25 10.07 4.74 -2.00
C PRO A 25 9.98 4.36 -3.49
N PHE A 26 8.88 3.70 -3.87
CA PHE A 26 8.56 3.47 -5.26
C PHE A 26 7.37 4.35 -5.66
N PRO A 27 7.54 5.28 -6.62
CA PRO A 27 6.41 5.99 -7.17
C PRO A 27 5.58 5.01 -8.00
N ASP A 28 4.34 4.73 -7.55
CA ASP A 28 3.43 3.89 -8.32
C ASP A 28 2.94 4.63 -9.56
N ARG A 29 3.64 4.41 -10.69
CA ARG A 29 3.39 5.10 -11.97
C ARG A 29 2.36 4.40 -12.86
N ARG A 30 1.62 3.41 -12.37
CA ARG A 30 0.76 2.63 -13.26
C ARG A 30 -0.57 2.28 -12.60
N ARG A 31 -1.66 2.79 -13.17
CA ARG A 31 -3.03 2.34 -12.92
C ARG A 31 -3.18 0.86 -13.28
N ARG A 32 -2.87 -0.03 -12.35
CA ARG A 32 -2.92 -1.48 -12.53
C ARG A 32 -4.09 -2.03 -11.76
N ALA A 33 -4.70 -3.10 -12.27
CA ALA A 33 -5.58 -3.93 -11.46
C ALA A 33 -4.74 -4.55 -10.32
N VAL A 34 -5.23 -4.44 -9.10
CA VAL A 34 -4.58 -4.93 -7.89
C VAL A 34 -5.61 -5.71 -7.06
N HIS A 35 -5.17 -6.80 -6.46
CA HIS A 35 -5.92 -7.55 -5.46
C HIS A 35 -5.25 -7.33 -4.10
N TYR A 36 -6.02 -6.90 -3.12
CA TYR A 36 -5.61 -6.82 -1.72
C TYR A 36 -6.23 -8.01 -0.98
N ASP A 37 -5.37 -8.84 -0.38
CA ASP A 37 -5.77 -10.11 0.24
C ASP A 37 -5.04 -10.38 1.57
N PRO A 38 -5.43 -9.70 2.68
CA PRO A 38 -4.91 -10.02 4.00
C PRO A 38 -5.51 -11.33 4.51
N ARG A 39 -4.64 -12.16 5.07
CA ARG A 39 -5.04 -13.33 5.86
C ARG A 39 -5.12 -12.93 7.31
N GLU A 40 -6.31 -13.03 7.88
CA GLU A 40 -6.57 -12.74 9.28
C GLU A 40 -6.94 -14.03 10.01
N TYR A 41 -6.78 -14.03 11.34
CA TYR A 41 -7.18 -15.14 12.17
C TYR A 41 -8.15 -14.65 13.24
N ASP A 42 -9.40 -15.10 13.16
CA ASP A 42 -10.41 -14.86 14.16
C ASP A 42 -10.45 -16.03 15.16
N GLN A 43 -10.45 -15.73 16.45
CA GLN A 43 -10.42 -16.76 17.49
C GLN A 43 -11.67 -17.66 17.48
N ARG A 44 -12.81 -17.15 16.98
CA ARG A 44 -14.07 -17.89 16.95
C ARG A 44 -14.28 -18.65 15.64
N SER A 45 -13.85 -18.07 14.54
CA SER A 45 -14.17 -18.55 13.18
C SER A 45 -12.97 -19.23 12.50
N GLY A 46 -11.77 -19.11 13.05
CA GLY A 46 -10.53 -19.62 12.45
C GLY A 46 -9.94 -18.64 11.42
N PRO A 47 -9.18 -19.14 10.42
CA PRO A 47 -8.61 -18.28 9.38
C PRO A 47 -9.72 -17.63 8.56
N VAL A 48 -9.58 -16.34 8.27
CA VAL A 48 -10.51 -15.57 7.42
C VAL A 48 -9.70 -14.93 6.30
N LEU A 49 -10.18 -15.07 5.07
CA LEU A 49 -9.60 -14.46 3.89
C LEU A 49 -10.44 -13.25 3.48
N GLN A 50 -9.82 -12.09 3.30
CA GLN A 50 -10.53 -10.90 2.83
C GLN A 50 -10.04 -10.50 1.45
N ILE A 51 -10.93 -10.43 0.46
CA ILE A 51 -10.53 -10.05 -0.90
C ILE A 51 -11.12 -8.68 -1.25
N ALA A 52 -10.24 -7.74 -1.62
CA ALA A 52 -10.60 -6.48 -2.26
C ALA A 52 -9.92 -6.36 -3.63
N GLU A 53 -10.72 -6.44 -4.69
CA GLU A 53 -10.28 -6.08 -6.03
C GLU A 53 -10.37 -4.57 -6.22
N GLY A 54 -9.44 -4.00 -6.97
CA GLY A 54 -9.48 -2.58 -7.31
C GLY A 54 -8.36 -2.18 -8.24
N TRP A 55 -8.06 -0.89 -8.24
CA TRP A 55 -7.01 -0.33 -9.06
C TRP A 55 -6.06 0.49 -8.21
N SER A 56 -4.78 0.42 -8.53
CA SER A 56 -3.90 1.51 -8.13
C SER A 56 -4.25 2.78 -8.90
N VAL A 57 -4.11 3.92 -8.24
CA VAL A 57 -4.45 5.22 -8.82
C VAL A 57 -3.28 6.18 -8.73
N GLU A 58 -3.11 6.99 -9.77
CA GLU A 58 -2.15 8.07 -9.78
C GLU A 58 -2.87 9.36 -9.40
N LEU A 59 -2.43 10.00 -8.30
CA LEU A 59 -2.94 11.30 -7.88
C LEU A 59 -2.17 12.42 -8.57
N PRO A 60 -2.81 13.58 -8.83
CA PRO A 60 -2.07 14.78 -9.26
C PRO A 60 -0.93 15.08 -8.30
N LYS A 61 0.24 15.47 -8.83
CA LYS A 61 1.48 15.64 -8.05
C LYS A 61 1.29 16.47 -6.77
N ALA A 62 0.64 17.63 -6.86
CA ALA A 62 0.41 18.49 -5.70
C ALA A 62 -0.42 17.81 -4.59
N MET A 63 -1.40 16.98 -4.98
CA MET A 63 -2.22 16.22 -4.04
C MET A 63 -1.43 15.07 -3.41
N HIS A 64 -0.64 14.35 -4.22
CA HIS A 64 0.25 13.31 -3.71
C HIS A 64 1.24 13.88 -2.71
N ASP A 65 1.98 14.93 -3.08
CA ASP A 65 3.01 15.55 -2.25
C ASP A 65 2.42 16.02 -0.90
N GLN A 66 1.21 16.61 -0.91
CA GLN A 66 0.55 17.08 0.31
C GLN A 66 0.12 15.94 1.25
N LEU A 67 -0.36 14.82 0.71
CA LEU A 67 -0.77 13.66 1.52
C LEU A 67 0.42 12.85 2.01
N ASP A 68 1.43 12.70 1.15
CA ASP A 68 2.65 11.94 1.42
C ASP A 68 3.48 12.60 2.53
N ALA A 69 3.64 13.93 2.47
CA ALA A 69 4.33 14.72 3.49
C ALA A 69 3.68 14.65 4.88
N ARG A 70 2.38 14.33 4.96
CA ARG A 70 1.64 14.17 6.23
C ARG A 70 1.69 12.74 6.78
N THR A 71 2.22 11.79 6.01
CA THR A 71 2.26 10.38 6.37
C THR A 71 3.69 9.94 6.63
N ASN A 72 4.45 9.62 5.58
CA ASN A 72 5.88 9.34 5.67
C ASN A 72 6.50 9.30 4.26
N SER A 73 7.15 10.38 3.84
CA SER A 73 7.76 10.48 2.50
C SER A 73 8.96 9.57 2.26
N THR A 74 9.45 8.86 3.28
CA THR A 74 10.52 7.88 3.10
C THR A 74 10.00 6.48 2.77
N TRP A 75 8.69 6.24 2.83
CA TRP A 75 8.07 4.93 2.61
C TRP A 75 7.47 4.82 1.20
N PRO A 76 7.40 3.60 0.62
CA PRO A 76 6.71 3.39 -0.64
C PRO A 76 5.20 3.59 -0.47
N THR A 77 4.63 4.48 -1.29
CA THR A 77 3.20 4.81 -1.28
C THR A 77 2.50 4.23 -2.51
N THR A 78 1.46 3.45 -2.28
CA THR A 78 0.54 2.96 -3.31
C THR A 78 -0.87 3.43 -2.98
N TRP A 79 -1.46 4.27 -3.82
CA TRP A 79 -2.87 4.68 -3.67
C TRP A 79 -3.78 3.63 -4.30
N PHE A 80 -4.74 3.10 -3.55
CA PHE A 80 -5.63 2.04 -3.99
C PHE A 80 -7.09 2.48 -3.94
N ALA A 81 -7.82 2.28 -5.04
CA ALA A 81 -9.25 2.49 -5.15
C ALA A 81 -9.97 1.13 -5.32
N PRO A 82 -10.66 0.62 -4.29
CA PRO A 82 -11.38 -0.64 -4.38
C PRO A 82 -12.60 -0.53 -5.31
N ARG A 83 -12.91 -1.62 -6.01
CA ARG A 83 -14.14 -1.74 -6.80
C ARG A 83 -15.34 -1.85 -5.85
N LEU A 84 -16.25 -0.89 -5.93
CA LEU A 84 -17.48 -0.90 -5.15
C LEU A 84 -18.50 -1.90 -5.73
N THR A 85 -19.15 -2.67 -4.87
CA THR A 85 -20.16 -3.69 -5.24
C THR A 85 -21.60 -3.21 -4.99
N GLY A 86 -21.78 -2.07 -4.30
CA GLY A 86 -23.08 -1.54 -3.90
C GLY A 86 -23.82 -2.37 -2.84
N LYS A 87 -23.18 -3.40 -2.27
CA LYS A 87 -23.75 -4.30 -1.26
C LYS A 87 -22.69 -4.67 -0.21
N GLY A 88 -23.07 -4.71 1.07
CA GLY A 88 -22.24 -5.23 2.16
C GLY A 88 -21.02 -4.38 2.53
N ARG A 89 -20.12 -4.96 3.33
CA ARG A 89 -18.85 -4.37 3.79
C ARG A 89 -17.72 -4.77 2.83
N LEU A 90 -16.80 -3.85 2.55
CA LEU A 90 -15.57 -4.11 1.78
C LEU A 90 -14.36 -4.03 2.73
N PRO A 91 -13.34 -4.90 2.58
CA PRO A 91 -13.23 -6.05 1.66
C PRO A 91 -14.22 -7.20 1.94
N MET A 92 -14.43 -8.09 0.96
CA MET A 92 -15.33 -9.25 1.13
C MET A 92 -14.63 -10.34 1.94
N SER A 93 -15.21 -10.77 3.05
CA SER A 93 -14.68 -11.86 3.88
C SER A 93 -15.20 -13.23 3.42
N ILE A 94 -14.28 -14.18 3.26
CA ILE A 94 -14.54 -15.59 2.97
C ILE A 94 -13.96 -16.39 4.16
N PRO A 95 -14.76 -17.23 4.83
CA PRO A 95 -14.28 -18.12 5.89
C PRO A 95 -13.45 -19.29 5.33
#